data_AF-A0A937FP31-F1
#
_entry.id   AF-A0A937FP31-F1
#
_cell.length_a   1.000
_cell.length_b   1.000
_cell.length_c   1.000
_cell.angle_alpha   90.00
_cell.angle_beta   90.00
_cell.angle_gamma   90.00
#
_symmetry.space_group_name_H-M   'P 1'
#
loop_
_entity.id
_entity.type
_entity.pdbx_description
1 polymer ?
#
loop_
_entity_poly.entity_id
_entity_poly.type
_entity_poly.pdbx_seq_one_letter_code
_entity_poly.pdbx_strand_id
1 'polypeptide(L)'
;MTLEPVTLSMPPEMIRGLERIAEARDLTPGQIVRALVEKEIKRHTGAKTPNQADEPLVARLQRLLAAEMASANGWADLAGRLSLKGYEVRPAGGGLTIHDRVTGARLCKSSELGFAYARFVRKFRCPMPGHPHRMQHILNDIAAGVSPDGDDDLILIEDD
;
A
#
# COMPACT_ATOMS: atom_id res chain seq x y z
N MET A 1 -15.42 11.65 -26.16
CA MET A 1 -14.14 10.92 -26.29
C MET A 1 -14.25 10.02 -27.51
N THR A 2 -13.27 10.06 -28.41
CA THR A 2 -13.13 9.10 -29.50
C THR A 2 -12.52 7.81 -28.96
N LEU A 3 -12.93 6.66 -29.50
CA LEU A 3 -12.46 5.34 -29.07
C LEU A 3 -11.69 4.69 -30.20
N GLU A 4 -10.46 4.27 -29.93
CA GLU A 4 -9.64 3.51 -30.87
C GLU A 4 -9.68 2.01 -30.50
N PRO A 5 -9.87 1.11 -31.48
CA PRO A 5 -9.92 -0.32 -31.22
C PRO A 5 -8.51 -0.87 -30.92
N VAL A 6 -8.41 -1.64 -29.83
CA VAL A 6 -7.19 -2.36 -29.45
C VAL A 6 -7.52 -3.86 -29.34
N THR A 7 -6.74 -4.71 -30.00
CA THR A 7 -6.91 -6.17 -29.96
C THR A 7 -5.96 -6.77 -28.93
N LEU A 8 -6.48 -7.54 -27.98
CA LEU A 8 -5.73 -8.19 -26.92
C LEU A 8 -6.00 -9.69 -26.95
N SER A 9 -4.94 -10.49 -26.85
CA SER A 9 -5.07 -11.94 -26.71
C SER A 9 -5.26 -12.31 -25.24
N MET A 10 -6.29 -13.11 -24.95
CA MET A 10 -6.62 -13.56 -23.59
C MET A 10 -6.94 -15.06 -23.58
N PRO A 11 -6.68 -15.78 -22.47
CA PRO A 11 -7.14 -17.15 -22.32
C PRO A 11 -8.67 -17.26 -22.44
N PRO A 12 -9.21 -18.32 -23.05
CA PRO A 12 -10.66 -18.48 -23.24
C PRO A 12 -11.48 -18.40 -21.95
N GLU A 13 -10.94 -18.93 -20.85
CA GLU A 13 -11.58 -18.89 -19.53
C GLU A 13 -11.70 -17.45 -18.99
N MET A 14 -10.74 -16.59 -19.31
CA MET A 14 -10.74 -15.19 -18.92
C MET A 14 -11.80 -14.40 -19.71
N ILE A 15 -11.95 -14.70 -20.99
CA ILE A 15 -12.99 -14.10 -21.85
C ILE A 15 -14.37 -14.46 -21.29
N ARG A 16 -14.61 -15.75 -21.03
CA ARG A 16 -15.87 -16.22 -20.43
C ARG A 16 -16.13 -15.60 -19.06
N GLY A 17 -15.10 -15.45 -18.23
CA GLY A 17 -15.22 -14.79 -16.93
C GLY A 17 -15.59 -13.31 -17.06
N LEU A 18 -14.97 -12.59 -18.00
CA LEU A 18 -15.25 -11.19 -18.27
C LEU A 18 -16.68 -10.98 -18.78
N GLU A 19 -17.16 -11.84 -19.66
CA GLU A 19 -18.54 -11.82 -20.18
C GLU A 19 -19.57 -11.99 -19.05
N ARG A 20 -19.36 -12.93 -18.13
CA ARG A 20 -20.26 -13.11 -16.98
C ARG A 20 -20.30 -11.89 -16.06
N ILE A 21 -19.16 -11.24 -15.84
CA ILE A 21 -19.09 -10.02 -14.99
C ILE A 21 -19.79 -8.85 -15.69
N ALA A 22 -19.63 -8.74 -17.01
CA ALA A 22 -20.32 -7.77 -17.85
C ALA A 22 -21.83 -7.92 -17.74
N GLU A 23 -22.34 -9.12 -17.97
CA GLU A 23 -23.77 -9.44 -17.89
C GLU A 23 -24.35 -9.14 -16.50
N ALA A 24 -23.69 -9.61 -15.43
CA ALA A 24 -24.15 -9.39 -14.06
C ALA A 24 -24.19 -7.91 -13.64
N ARG A 25 -23.51 -7.03 -14.36
CA ARG A 25 -23.40 -5.59 -14.05
C ARG A 25 -24.07 -4.68 -15.08
N ASP A 26 -24.72 -5.25 -16.10
CA ASP A 26 -25.29 -4.53 -17.23
C ASP A 26 -24.26 -3.60 -17.92
N LEU A 27 -23.04 -4.13 -18.10
CA LEU A 27 -21.92 -3.43 -18.73
C LEU A 27 -21.36 -4.27 -19.88
N THR A 28 -20.74 -3.60 -20.83
CA THR A 28 -19.95 -4.28 -21.88
C THR A 28 -18.58 -4.70 -21.35
N PRO A 29 -17.98 -5.79 -21.87
CA PRO A 29 -16.58 -6.15 -21.58
C PRO A 29 -15.61 -4.97 -21.78
N GLY A 30 -15.81 -4.19 -22.84
CA GLY A 30 -15.00 -2.99 -23.12
C GLY A 30 -15.16 -1.87 -22.09
N GLN A 31 -16.33 -1.69 -21.47
CA GLN A 31 -16.51 -0.76 -20.35
C GLN A 31 -15.75 -1.23 -19.11
N ILE A 32 -15.80 -2.53 -18.80
CA ILE A 32 -15.04 -3.10 -17.68
C ILE A 32 -13.54 -2.93 -17.90
N VAL A 33 -13.04 -3.34 -19.07
CA VAL A 33 -11.62 -3.24 -19.41
C VAL A 33 -11.15 -1.79 -19.38
N ARG A 34 -11.91 -0.85 -19.97
CA ARG A 34 -11.56 0.58 -19.89
C ARG A 34 -11.52 1.11 -18.47
N ALA A 35 -12.49 0.77 -17.61
CA ALA A 35 -12.49 1.23 -16.23
C ALA A 35 -11.30 0.68 -15.44
N LEU A 36 -10.93 -0.59 -15.67
CA LEU A 36 -9.74 -1.20 -15.08
C LEU A 36 -8.46 -0.55 -15.60
N VAL A 37 -8.35 -0.34 -16.90
CA VAL A 37 -7.21 0.32 -17.53
C VAL A 37 -7.10 1.77 -17.08
N GLU A 38 -8.19 2.52 -16.99
CA GLU A 38 -8.19 3.91 -16.48
C GLU A 38 -7.75 3.96 -15.02
N LYS A 39 -8.22 3.02 -14.19
CA LYS A 39 -7.78 2.89 -12.79
C LYS A 39 -6.29 2.57 -12.71
N GLU A 40 -5.79 1.69 -13.58
CA GLU A 40 -4.39 1.32 -13.63
C GLU A 40 -3.50 2.47 -14.14
N ILE A 41 -3.94 3.17 -15.20
CA ILE A 41 -3.28 4.36 -15.72
C ILE A 41 -3.21 5.41 -14.61
N LYS A 42 -4.32 5.77 -13.95
CA LYS A 42 -4.32 6.74 -12.84
C LYS A 42 -3.37 6.33 -11.70
N ARG A 43 -3.26 5.03 -11.42
CA ARG A 43 -2.33 4.50 -10.41
C ARG A 43 -0.86 4.68 -10.81
N HIS A 44 -0.54 4.57 -12.10
CA HIS A 44 0.84 4.62 -12.61
C HIS A 44 1.28 5.99 -13.13
N THR A 45 0.36 6.82 -13.61
CA THR A 45 0.63 8.20 -14.08
C THR A 45 0.47 9.23 -12.96
N GLY A 46 -0.15 8.87 -11.84
CA GLY A 46 -0.23 9.66 -10.60
C GLY A 46 1.09 9.79 -9.83
N ALA A 47 2.23 9.82 -10.52
CA ALA A 47 3.53 10.22 -9.97
C ALA A 47 3.57 11.75 -9.76
N LYS A 48 2.67 12.24 -8.90
CA LYS A 48 2.74 13.49 -8.12
C LYS A 48 1.52 13.47 -7.20
N THR A 49 1.74 13.01 -5.98
CA THR A 49 0.84 13.06 -4.79
C THR A 49 -0.50 13.81 -4.96
N PRO A 50 -1.61 13.08 -4.76
CA PRO A 50 -2.59 13.46 -3.75
C PRO A 50 -2.66 12.34 -2.69
N ASN A 51 -2.04 12.63 -1.56
CA ASN A 51 -1.89 11.76 -0.41
C ASN A 51 -3.15 11.82 0.47
N GLN A 52 -4.27 11.33 -0.05
CA GLN A 52 -5.42 11.00 0.77
C GLN A 52 -6.09 9.81 0.10
N ALA A 53 -5.68 8.60 0.48
CA ALA A 53 -6.47 7.42 0.16
C ALA A 53 -7.93 7.67 0.61
N ASP A 54 -8.92 7.16 -0.14
CA ASP A 54 -10.35 7.38 0.14
C ASP A 54 -10.59 7.33 1.66
N GLU A 55 -10.86 8.48 2.27
CA GLU A 55 -10.88 8.63 3.74
C GLU A 55 -11.79 7.59 4.44
N PRO A 56 -12.96 7.20 3.87
CA PRO A 56 -13.76 6.09 4.40
C PRO A 56 -13.08 4.72 4.34
N LEU A 57 -12.30 4.46 3.28
CA LEU A 57 -11.52 3.22 3.13
C LEU A 57 -10.39 3.17 4.15
N VAL A 58 -9.66 4.28 4.34
CA VAL A 58 -8.58 4.39 5.34
C VAL A 58 -9.13 4.16 6.74
N ALA A 59 -10.23 4.82 7.11
CA ALA A 59 -10.87 4.62 8.42
C ALA A 59 -11.33 3.17 8.63
N ARG A 60 -11.81 2.49 7.58
CA ARG A 60 -12.16 1.06 7.65
C ARG A 60 -10.92 0.20 7.83
N LEU A 61 -9.86 0.43 7.05
CA LEU A 61 -8.60 -0.32 7.16
C LEU A 61 -7.95 -0.09 8.52
N GLN A 62 -8.00 1.12 9.06
CA GLN A 62 -7.47 1.45 10.38
C GLN A 62 -8.20 0.64 11.46
N ARG A 63 -9.53 0.61 11.46
CA ARG A 63 -10.30 -0.21 12.40
C ARG A 63 -10.00 -1.70 12.29
N LEU A 64 -9.71 -2.21 11.09
CA LEU A 64 -9.43 -3.62 10.85
C LEU A 64 -8.00 -4.02 11.23
N LEU A 65 -7.02 -3.14 10.98
CA LEU A 65 -5.61 -3.49 11.02
C LEU A 65 -4.85 -2.90 12.20
N ALA A 66 -5.36 -1.84 12.84
CA ALA A 66 -4.63 -1.14 13.90
C ALA A 66 -4.26 -2.07 15.07
N ALA A 67 -5.15 -2.98 15.47
CA ALA A 67 -4.87 -3.93 16.54
C ALA A 67 -3.73 -4.89 16.18
N GLU A 68 -3.71 -5.40 14.95
CA GLU A 68 -2.66 -6.30 14.47
C GLU A 68 -1.33 -5.58 14.30
N MET A 69 -1.36 -4.35 13.76
CA MET A 69 -0.19 -3.50 13.59
C MET A 69 0.41 -3.11 14.94
N ALA A 70 -0.42 -2.78 15.93
CA ALA A 70 0.03 -2.46 17.28
C ALA A 70 0.58 -3.68 18.02
N SER A 71 0.03 -4.87 17.78
CA SER A 71 0.40 -6.11 18.49
C SER A 71 1.59 -6.85 17.88
N ALA A 72 1.94 -6.56 16.62
CA ALA A 72 3.07 -7.20 15.96
C ALA A 72 4.38 -6.97 16.72
N ASN A 73 5.25 -7.98 16.78
CA ASN A 73 6.55 -7.93 17.49
C ASN A 73 7.77 -8.01 16.56
N GLY A 74 7.55 -8.13 15.25
CA GLY A 74 8.61 -8.13 14.25
C GLY A 74 8.03 -8.08 12.83
N TRP A 75 8.89 -7.92 11.83
CA TRP A 75 8.48 -7.81 10.44
C TRP A 75 7.76 -9.05 9.91
N ALA A 76 8.26 -10.24 10.23
CA ALA A 76 7.64 -11.50 9.82
C ALA A 76 6.27 -11.71 10.51
N ASP A 77 6.16 -11.35 11.78
CA ASP A 77 4.89 -11.40 12.53
C ASP A 77 3.87 -10.40 11.95
N LEU A 78 4.28 -9.17 11.68
CA LEU A 78 3.44 -8.16 11.02
C LEU A 78 2.94 -8.67 9.66
N ALA A 79 3.84 -9.20 8.83
CA ALA A 79 3.47 -9.75 7.52
C ALA A 79 2.49 -10.94 7.65
N GLY A 80 2.70 -11.82 8.62
CA GLY A 80 1.81 -12.96 8.91
C GLY A 80 0.41 -12.51 9.33
N ARG A 81 0.32 -11.58 10.29
CA ARG A 81 -0.96 -11.04 10.78
C ARG A 81 -1.75 -10.34 9.68
N LEU A 82 -1.10 -9.51 8.87
CA LEU A 82 -1.74 -8.85 7.74
C LEU A 82 -2.18 -9.87 6.67
N SER A 83 -1.35 -10.88 6.41
CA SER A 83 -1.66 -11.95 5.44
C SER A 83 -2.89 -12.75 5.80
N LEU A 84 -3.13 -13.00 7.11
CA LEU A 84 -4.34 -13.65 7.62
C LEU A 84 -5.61 -12.81 7.40
N LYS A 85 -5.46 -11.48 7.29
CA LYS A 85 -6.55 -10.55 6.99
C LYS A 85 -6.68 -10.26 5.48
N GLY A 86 -5.86 -10.88 4.64
CA GLY A 86 -5.89 -10.69 3.19
C GLY A 86 -5.09 -9.47 2.70
N TYR A 87 -4.17 -8.96 3.52
CA TYR A 87 -3.35 -7.80 3.19
C TYR A 87 -1.86 -8.13 3.19
N GLU A 88 -1.09 -7.29 2.51
CA GLU A 88 0.37 -7.38 2.45
C GLU A 88 0.98 -6.02 2.75
N VAL A 89 2.05 -6.00 3.54
CA VAL A 89 2.86 -4.80 3.76
C VAL A 89 4.07 -4.84 2.82
N ARG A 90 4.32 -3.74 2.12
CA ARG A 90 5.46 -3.61 1.20
C ARG A 90 6.28 -2.36 1.51
N PRO A 91 7.60 -2.40 1.26
CA PRO A 91 8.44 -1.20 1.28
C PRO A 91 8.04 -0.26 0.13
N ALA A 92 7.97 1.04 0.40
CA ALA A 92 7.63 2.05 -0.60
C ALA A 92 8.28 3.40 -0.29
N GLY A 93 9.32 3.77 -1.07
CA GLY A 93 10.08 4.99 -0.83
C GLY A 93 10.62 5.03 0.60
N GLY A 94 10.34 6.11 1.33
CA GLY A 94 10.72 6.30 2.74
C GLY A 94 9.84 5.59 3.78
N GLY A 95 8.83 4.82 3.38
CA GLY A 95 7.90 4.20 4.32
C GLY A 95 7.28 2.90 3.84
N LEU A 96 6.10 2.55 4.38
CA LEU A 96 5.41 1.31 4.08
C LEU A 96 4.06 1.56 3.42
N THR A 97 3.65 0.64 2.56
CA THR A 97 2.32 0.62 1.95
C THR A 97 1.60 -0.68 2.24
N ILE A 98 0.28 -0.57 2.39
CA ILE A 98 -0.63 -1.71 2.53
C ILE A 98 -1.22 -2.02 1.16
N HIS A 99 -1.17 -3.29 0.79
CA HIS A 99 -1.68 -3.83 -0.45
C HIS A 99 -2.75 -4.88 -0.16
N ASP A 100 -3.72 -4.99 -1.05
CA ASP A 100 -4.61 -6.15 -1.11
C ASP A 100 -3.81 -7.35 -1.62
N ARG A 101 -3.88 -8.48 -0.90
CA ARG A 101 -3.04 -9.66 -1.19
C ARG A 101 -3.47 -10.41 -2.44
N VAL A 102 -4.76 -10.37 -2.79
CA VAL A 102 -5.32 -11.12 -3.92
C VAL A 102 -5.06 -10.38 -5.23
N THR A 103 -5.30 -9.07 -5.22
CA THR A 103 -5.22 -8.21 -6.41
C THR A 103 -3.85 -7.53 -6.54
N GLY A 104 -3.04 -7.50 -5.48
CA GLY A 104 -1.79 -6.76 -5.41
C GLY A 104 -1.96 -5.23 -5.35
N ALA A 105 -3.21 -4.75 -5.36
CA ALA A 105 -3.51 -3.33 -5.44
C ALA A 105 -3.03 -2.59 -4.19
N ARG A 106 -2.29 -1.50 -4.39
CA ARG A 106 -1.95 -0.57 -3.30
C ARG A 106 -3.22 0.08 -2.76
N LEU A 107 -3.42 0.01 -1.45
CA LEU A 107 -4.58 0.57 -0.76
C LEU A 107 -4.26 1.92 -0.11
N CYS A 108 -3.23 1.98 0.72
CA CYS A 108 -2.81 3.20 1.43
C CYS A 108 -1.36 3.07 1.95
N LYS A 109 -0.82 4.16 2.48
CA LYS A 109 0.42 4.17 3.27
C LYS A 109 0.11 3.71 4.70
N SER A 110 1.07 3.06 5.35
CA SER A 110 0.92 2.66 6.75
C SER A 110 0.80 3.86 7.70
N SER A 111 1.39 5.01 7.35
CA SER A 111 1.30 6.25 8.12
C SER A 111 -0.12 6.82 8.14
N GLU A 112 -0.90 6.62 7.08
CA GLU A 112 -2.33 7.00 7.03
C GLU A 112 -3.17 6.17 8.02
N LEU A 113 -2.66 5.02 8.48
CA LEU A 113 -3.28 4.19 9.53
C LEU A 113 -2.75 4.53 10.94
N GLY A 114 -1.84 5.50 11.06
CA GLY A 114 -1.17 5.86 12.32
C GLY A 114 0.09 5.05 12.64
N PHE A 115 0.64 4.33 11.66
CA PHE A 115 1.82 3.47 11.84
C PHE A 115 2.91 3.81 10.83
N ALA A 116 3.66 4.88 11.11
CA ALA A 116 4.85 5.24 10.33
C ALA A 116 5.93 4.14 10.38
N TYR A 117 6.76 4.06 9.33
CA TYR A 117 7.85 3.08 9.25
C TYR A 117 8.83 3.19 10.42
N ALA A 118 9.22 4.42 10.79
CA ALA A 118 10.08 4.72 11.93
C ALA A 118 9.57 4.09 13.23
N ARG A 119 8.25 4.11 13.48
CA ARG A 119 7.62 3.49 14.65
C ARG A 119 7.88 1.98 14.71
N PHE A 120 7.79 1.30 13.58
CA PHE A 120 8.09 -0.14 13.51
C PHE A 120 9.59 -0.41 13.63
N VAL A 121 10.46 0.41 13.04
CA VAL A 121 11.91 0.25 13.22
C VAL A 121 12.30 0.43 14.69
N ARG A 122 11.73 1.43 15.38
CA ARG A 122 11.93 1.64 16.83
C ARG A 122 11.45 0.43 17.64
N LYS A 123 10.27 -0.10 17.31
CA LYS A 123 9.68 -1.25 18.01
C LYS A 123 10.44 -2.57 17.75
N PHE A 124 10.73 -2.87 16.49
CA PHE A 124 11.35 -4.13 16.05
C PHE A 124 12.87 -4.11 16.11
N ARG A 125 13.46 -2.93 16.35
CA ARG A 125 14.92 -2.69 16.41
C ARG A 125 15.68 -3.17 15.17
N CYS A 126 15.01 -3.21 14.03
CA CYS A 126 15.59 -3.60 12.75
C CYS A 126 14.79 -3.00 11.59
N PRO A 127 15.43 -2.69 10.45
CA PRO A 127 14.73 -2.26 9.25
C PRO A 127 13.99 -3.42 8.60
N MET A 128 12.95 -3.10 7.82
CA MET A 128 12.21 -4.13 7.08
C MET A 128 13.12 -4.77 6.03
N PRO A 129 13.15 -6.11 5.90
CA PRO A 129 13.90 -6.78 4.86
C PRO A 129 13.52 -6.26 3.46
N GLY A 130 14.52 -5.92 2.65
CA GLY A 130 14.31 -5.40 1.29
C GLY A 130 13.89 -3.94 1.20
N HIS A 131 13.82 -3.20 2.32
CA HIS A 131 13.52 -1.77 2.30
C HIS A 131 14.75 -0.94 1.84
N PRO A 132 14.60 0.03 0.93
CA PRO A 132 15.73 0.82 0.42
C PRO A 132 16.41 1.65 1.52
N HIS A 133 15.61 2.22 2.43
CA HIS A 133 16.13 2.94 3.59
C HIS A 133 16.34 2.02 4.79
N ARG A 134 17.60 1.90 5.22
CA ARG A 134 18.01 1.08 6.38
C ARG A 134 17.77 1.74 7.75
N MET A 135 17.40 3.03 7.78
CA MET A 135 17.07 3.78 9.00
C MET A 135 18.19 3.74 10.06
N GLN A 136 19.44 3.85 9.61
CA GLN A 136 20.62 3.71 10.47
C GLN A 136 20.67 4.76 11.59
N HIS A 137 20.19 5.99 11.34
CA HIS A 137 20.10 7.04 12.35
C HIS A 137 19.20 6.63 13.53
N ILE A 138 17.99 6.12 13.24
CA ILE A 138 17.07 5.63 14.27
C ILE A 138 17.69 4.52 15.11
N LEU A 139 18.39 3.58 14.47
CA LEU A 139 19.05 2.48 15.18
C LEU A 139 20.19 2.98 16.08
N ASN A 140 20.93 3.99 15.62
CA ASN A 140 21.98 4.63 16.41
C ASN A 140 21.40 5.38 17.61
N ASP A 141 20.27 6.08 17.45
CA ASP A 141 19.59 6.80 18.55
C ASP A 141 19.12 5.82 19.64
N ILE A 142 18.57 4.67 19.23
CA ILE A 142 18.18 3.60 20.15
C ILE A 142 19.40 3.04 20.89
N ALA A 143 20.52 2.82 20.19
CA ALA A 143 21.76 2.33 20.78
C ALA A 143 22.37 3.36 21.75
N ALA A 144 22.19 4.65 21.48
CA ALA A 144 22.64 5.75 22.33
C ALA A 144 21.70 6.02 23.52
N GLY A 145 20.55 5.36 23.61
CA GLY A 145 19.59 5.52 24.70
C GLY A 145 18.78 6.83 24.63
N VAL A 146 18.69 7.45 23.46
CA VAL A 146 17.88 8.67 23.26
C VAL A 146 16.40 8.29 23.33
N SER A 147 15.65 8.95 24.22
CA SER A 147 14.22 8.66 24.43
C SER A 147 13.40 9.11 23.20
N PRO A 148 12.44 8.31 22.72
CA PRO A 148 11.76 8.51 21.43
C PRO A 148 10.62 9.54 21.43
N ASP A 149 10.43 10.29 22.51
CA ASP A 149 9.31 11.26 22.68
C ASP A 149 9.63 12.67 22.15
N GLY A 150 10.59 12.80 21.24
CA GLY A 150 10.77 14.03 20.46
C GLY A 150 9.93 13.94 19.20
N ASP A 151 8.94 14.82 19.07
CA ASP A 151 8.18 15.04 17.84
C ASP A 151 9.16 15.10 16.65
N ASP A 152 9.00 14.16 15.71
CA ASP A 152 9.73 14.15 14.44
C ASP A 152 9.21 15.36 13.62
N ASP A 153 9.70 16.56 13.94
CA ASP A 153 9.58 17.75 13.11
C ASP A 153 10.09 17.40 11.72
N LEU A 154 9.29 17.75 10.72
CA LEU A 154 9.55 17.54 9.31
C LEU A 154 11.01 17.84 8.97
N ILE A 155 11.79 16.81 8.65
CA ILE A 155 13.00 16.99 7.86
C ILE A 155 12.54 17.35 6.45
N LEU A 156 12.42 18.66 6.18
CA LEU A 156 12.43 19.19 4.82
C LEU A 156 13.76 18.75 4.20
N ILE A 157 13.67 17.86 3.22
CA ILE A 157 14.78 17.63 2.30
C ILE A 157 14.83 18.88 1.41
N GLU A 158 15.81 19.76 1.65
CA GLU A 158 16.22 20.74 0.64
C GLU A 158 16.95 19.96 -0.47
N ASP A 159 16.42 20.02 -1.69
CA ASP A 159 17.10 19.56 -2.90
C ASP A 159 18.21 20.58 -3.25
N ASP A 160 19.44 20.09 -3.39
CA ASP A 160 20.64 20.80 -3.90
C ASP A 160 20.55 21.00 -5.43
#